data_AF-A0A0Q6UBM4-F1
#
_entry.id   AF-A0A0Q6UBM4-F1
#
_cell.length_a   1.000
_cell.length_b   1.000
_cell.length_c   1.000
_cell.angle_alpha   90.00
_cell.angle_beta   90.00
_cell.angle_gamma   90.00
#
_symmetry.space_group_name_H-M   'P 1'
#
loop_
_entity.id
_entity.type
_entity.pdbx_description
1 polymer ?
#
loop_
_entity_poly.entity_id
_entity_poly.type
_entity_poly.pdbx_seq_one_letter_code
_entity_poly.pdbx_strand_id
1 'polypeptide(L)'
;MSRTAMNPAKAALTKTLRREAGRWLKTAREAAGLTQAELAEKTGLRYYTFVSQVENGLGRVPIEAQAIWAESLGLDPGQFARTLLRYYEPELHRLLFDGAADEADPALAGRAAQA
;
A
#
# COMPACT_ATOMS: atom_id res chain seq x y z
N MET A 1 -29.70 -2.34 -13.92
CA MET A 1 -28.44 -1.84 -13.32
C MET A 1 -27.45 -2.99 -13.28
N SER A 2 -26.52 -3.01 -14.23
CA SER A 2 -25.61 -4.12 -14.51
C SER A 2 -24.57 -4.26 -13.40
N ARG A 3 -24.54 -5.42 -12.73
CA ARG A 3 -23.32 -5.89 -12.05
C ARG A 3 -22.40 -6.36 -13.17
N THR A 4 -21.43 -5.55 -13.57
CA THR A 4 -20.22 -6.05 -14.22
C THR A 4 -19.62 -7.08 -13.28
N ALA A 5 -19.92 -8.36 -13.50
CA ALA A 5 -19.32 -9.45 -12.74
C ALA A 5 -17.81 -9.33 -12.93
N MET A 6 -17.10 -9.07 -11.83
CA MET A 6 -15.66 -8.88 -11.83
C MET A 6 -15.00 -10.08 -12.52
N ASN A 7 -14.15 -9.83 -13.52
CA ASN A 7 -13.45 -10.88 -14.26
C ASN A 7 -12.76 -11.85 -13.27
N PRO A 8 -13.05 -13.16 -13.30
CA PRO A 8 -12.51 -14.13 -12.34
C PRO A 8 -10.97 -14.18 -12.34
N ALA A 9 -10.33 -13.95 -13.49
CA ALA A 9 -8.87 -13.86 -13.59
C ALA A 9 -8.33 -12.62 -12.84
N LYS A 10 -9.02 -11.48 -12.94
CA LYS A 10 -8.67 -10.26 -12.20
C LYS A 10 -8.83 -10.48 -10.69
N ALA A 11 -9.90 -11.13 -10.25
CA ALA A 11 -10.11 -11.45 -8.84
C ALA A 11 -9.02 -12.39 -8.28
N ALA A 12 -8.63 -13.42 -9.04
CA ALA A 12 -7.55 -14.33 -8.67
C ALA A 12 -6.20 -13.62 -8.59
N LEU A 13 -5.91 -12.72 -9.54
CA LEU A 13 -4.71 -11.89 -9.53
C LEU A 13 -4.67 -10.96 -8.30
N THR A 14 -5.76 -10.25 -8.02
CA THR A 14 -5.87 -9.38 -6.82
C THR A 14 -5.59 -10.16 -5.54
N LYS A 15 -6.11 -11.39 -5.42
CA LYS A 15 -5.87 -12.24 -4.24
C LYS A 15 -4.40 -12.66 -4.13
N THR A 16 -3.76 -12.94 -5.26
CA THR A 16 -2.35 -13.34 -5.33
C THR A 16 -1.43 -12.19 -4.94
N LEU A 17 -1.63 -11.01 -5.54
CA LEU A 17 -0.85 -9.80 -5.24
C LEU A 17 -1.02 -9.36 -3.78
N ARG A 18 -2.22 -9.49 -3.20
CA ARG A 18 -2.43 -9.17 -1.78
C ARG A 18 -1.64 -10.09 -0.85
N ARG A 19 -1.49 -11.37 -1.19
CA ARG A 19 -0.65 -12.31 -0.43
C ARG A 19 0.84 -12.02 -0.62
N GLU A 20 1.25 -11.58 -1.79
CA GLU A 20 2.62 -11.12 -2.04
C GLU A 20 2.97 -9.89 -1.21
N ALA A 21 2.09 -8.89 -1.17
CA ALA A 21 2.23 -7.74 -0.28
C ALA A 21 2.34 -8.15 1.18
N GLY A 22 1.48 -9.07 1.63
CA GLY A 22 1.52 -9.59 3.00
C GLY A 22 2.85 -10.26 3.35
N ARG A 23 3.41 -11.08 2.44
CA ARG A 23 4.74 -11.68 2.62
C ARG A 23 5.84 -10.64 2.68
N TRP A 24 5.80 -9.64 1.81
CA TRP A 24 6.77 -8.55 1.81
C TRP A 24 6.75 -7.76 3.13
N LEU A 25 5.56 -7.42 3.63
CA LEU A 25 5.38 -6.75 4.93
C LEU A 25 5.91 -7.59 6.09
N LYS A 26 5.62 -8.90 6.08
CA LYS A 26 6.14 -9.84 7.08
C LYS A 26 7.67 -9.85 7.09
N THR A 27 8.31 -9.96 5.93
CA THR A 27 9.78 -9.93 5.80
C THR A 27 10.34 -8.61 6.29
N ALA A 28 9.73 -7.47 5.96
CA ALA A 28 10.17 -6.16 6.43
C ALA A 28 10.06 -6.03 7.96
N ARG A 29 8.97 -6.53 8.56
CA ARG A 29 8.79 -6.58 10.01
C ARG A 29 9.85 -7.44 10.69
N GLU A 30 10.11 -8.63 10.16
CA GLU A 30 11.10 -9.56 10.72
C GLU A 30 12.52 -8.98 10.60
N ALA A 31 12.84 -8.28 9.50
CA ALA A 31 14.11 -7.57 9.33
C ALA A 31 14.27 -6.40 10.33
N ALA A 32 13.17 -5.75 10.70
CA ALA A 32 13.15 -4.73 11.75
C ALA A 32 13.20 -5.31 13.18
N GLY A 33 13.24 -6.64 13.33
CA GLY A 33 13.30 -7.33 14.62
C GLY A 33 12.02 -7.24 15.45
N LEU A 34 10.87 -6.96 14.82
CA LEU A 34 9.59 -6.77 15.51
C LEU A 34 8.72 -8.01 15.43
N THR A 35 7.98 -8.30 16.49
CA THR A 35 6.81 -9.18 16.47
C THR A 35 5.59 -8.47 15.87
N GLN A 36 4.55 -9.21 15.52
CA GLN A 36 3.29 -8.63 15.04
C GLN A 36 2.64 -7.72 16.10
N ALA A 37 2.76 -8.08 17.38
CA ALA A 37 2.23 -7.29 18.50
C ALA A 37 2.97 -5.96 18.64
N GLU A 38 4.32 -5.99 18.63
CA GLU A 38 5.13 -4.78 18.74
C GLU A 38 4.91 -3.82 17.56
N LEU A 39 4.74 -4.34 16.34
CA LEU A 39 4.39 -3.51 15.19
C LEU A 39 3.01 -2.88 15.34
N ALA A 40 2.03 -3.60 15.87
CA ALA A 40 0.69 -3.06 16.11
C ALA A 40 0.71 -1.94 17.17
N GLU A 41 1.50 -2.13 18.23
CA GLU A 41 1.69 -1.12 19.27
C GLU A 41 2.34 0.15 18.71
N LYS A 42 3.44 0.01 17.95
CA LYS A 42 4.14 1.15 17.33
C LYS A 42 3.29 1.93 16.33
N THR A 43 2.42 1.24 15.59
CA THR A 43 1.55 1.88 14.59
C THR A 43 0.30 2.52 15.18
N GLY A 44 0.05 2.37 16.49
CA GLY A 44 -1.16 2.87 17.14
C GLY A 44 -2.46 2.22 16.62
N LEU A 45 -2.33 1.14 15.83
CA LEU A 45 -3.47 0.41 15.29
C LEU A 45 -4.03 -0.45 16.42
N ARG A 46 -5.24 -0.11 16.87
CA ARG A 46 -5.91 -0.67 18.06
C ARG A 46 -6.17 -2.19 18.04
N TYR A 47 -5.67 -2.95 17.05
CA TYR A 47 -5.89 -4.40 16.94
C TYR A 47 -4.66 -5.12 16.34
N TYR A 48 -3.87 -5.82 17.15
CA TYR A 48 -2.74 -6.64 16.68
C TYR A 48 -3.13 -7.73 15.67
N THR A 49 -4.37 -8.22 15.73
CA THR A 49 -4.94 -9.17 14.76
C THR A 49 -4.93 -8.61 13.33
N PHE A 50 -4.95 -7.28 13.20
CA PHE A 50 -4.87 -6.60 11.92
C PHE A 50 -3.54 -6.83 11.21
N VAL A 51 -2.42 -6.79 11.95
CA VAL A 51 -1.09 -7.04 11.37
C VAL A 51 -1.04 -8.43 10.76
N SER A 52 -1.50 -9.46 11.48
CA SER A 52 -1.57 -10.83 10.96
C SER A 52 -2.50 -10.95 9.75
N GLN A 53 -3.65 -10.29 9.76
CA GLN A 53 -4.58 -10.29 8.61
C GLN A 53 -3.94 -9.67 7.37
N VAL A 54 -3.22 -8.56 7.53
CA VAL A 54 -2.49 -7.91 6.43
C VAL A 54 -1.36 -8.81 5.92
N GLU A 55 -0.55 -9.39 6.81
CA GLU A 55 0.56 -10.28 6.43
C GLU A 55 0.10 -11.56 5.72
N ASN A 56 -1.10 -12.04 6.03
CA ASN A 56 -1.72 -13.19 5.36
C ASN A 56 -2.50 -12.81 4.08
N GLY A 57 -2.50 -11.53 3.70
CA GLY A 57 -3.19 -11.03 2.53
C GLY A 57 -4.72 -11.09 2.66
N LEU A 58 -5.26 -11.00 3.86
CA LEU A 58 -6.70 -10.85 4.13
C LEU A 58 -7.10 -9.37 4.14
N GLY A 59 -6.22 -8.51 4.64
CA GLY A 59 -6.37 -7.05 4.66
C GLY A 59 -5.38 -6.32 3.74
N ARG A 60 -5.49 -4.98 3.73
CA ARG A 60 -4.51 -4.05 3.18
C ARG A 60 -4.05 -3.12 4.30
N VAL A 61 -2.83 -2.61 4.24
CA VAL A 61 -2.45 -1.46 5.08
C VAL A 61 -3.29 -0.24 4.65
N PRO A 62 -4.07 0.38 5.55
CA PRO A 62 -4.84 1.58 5.25
C PRO A 62 -3.91 2.72 4.83
N ILE A 63 -4.30 3.55 3.88
CA ILE A 63 -3.44 4.61 3.31
C ILE A 63 -2.94 5.54 4.43
N GLU A 64 -3.84 5.94 5.31
CA GLU A 64 -3.60 6.76 6.50
C GLU A 64 -2.61 6.14 7.50
N ALA A 65 -2.43 4.82 7.47
CA ALA A 65 -1.51 4.10 8.34
C ALA A 65 -0.17 3.75 7.66
N GLN A 66 -0.02 3.95 6.35
CA GLN A 66 1.20 3.55 5.63
C GLN A 66 2.45 4.30 6.11
N ALA A 67 2.32 5.59 6.42
CA ALA A 67 3.45 6.40 6.89
C ALA A 67 4.01 5.88 8.23
N ILE A 68 3.15 5.78 9.26
CA ILE A 68 3.56 5.28 10.58
C ILE A 68 4.03 3.81 10.51
N TRP A 69 3.47 3.01 9.60
CA TRP A 69 3.91 1.64 9.38
C TRP A 69 5.32 1.59 8.79
N ALA A 70 5.61 2.40 7.77
CA ALA A 70 6.93 2.51 7.19
C ALA A 70 7.97 2.96 8.22
N GLU A 71 7.65 4.01 8.98
CA GLU A 71 8.51 4.55 10.04
C GLU A 71 8.79 3.51 11.14
N SER A 72 7.77 2.75 11.55
CA SER A 72 7.92 1.67 12.53
C SER A 72 8.87 0.57 12.06
N LEU A 73 8.96 0.36 10.75
CA LEU A 73 9.85 -0.59 10.09
C LEU A 73 11.22 0.01 9.71
N GLY A 74 11.43 1.31 9.93
CA GLY A 74 12.65 2.00 9.50
C GLY A 74 12.77 2.18 7.99
N LEU A 75 11.64 2.24 7.27
CA LEU A 75 11.57 2.42 5.82
C LEU A 75 11.12 3.83 5.45
N ASP A 76 11.50 4.29 4.26
CA ASP A 76 10.99 5.55 3.70
C ASP A 76 9.48 5.44 3.38
N PRO A 77 8.62 6.35 3.89
CA PRO A 77 7.18 6.31 3.65
C PRO A 77 6.79 6.35 2.16
N GLY A 78 7.49 7.14 1.34
CA GLY A 78 7.19 7.28 -0.09
C GLY A 78 7.48 5.98 -0.86
N GLN A 79 8.66 5.39 -0.63
CA GLN A 79 9.06 4.12 -1.21
C GLN A 79 8.16 2.97 -0.73
N PHE A 80 7.79 2.97 0.55
CA PHE A 80 6.86 2.00 1.14
C PHE A 80 5.49 2.07 0.45
N ALA A 81 4.92 3.26 0.34
CA ALA A 81 3.62 3.47 -0.31
C ALA A 81 3.65 3.06 -1.80
N ARG A 82 4.69 3.46 -2.54
CA ARG A 82 4.89 3.04 -3.94
C ARG A 82 4.97 1.52 -4.07
N THR A 83 5.70 0.86 -3.17
CA THR A 83 5.83 -0.61 -3.15
C THR A 83 4.48 -1.28 -2.90
N LEU A 84 3.70 -0.81 -1.92
CA LEU A 84 2.36 -1.33 -1.68
C LEU A 84 1.41 -1.09 -2.86
N LEU A 85 1.52 0.05 -3.54
CA LEU A 85 0.68 0.38 -4.69
C LEU A 85 0.86 -0.63 -5.84
N ARG A 86 2.09 -1.09 -6.08
CA ARG A 86 2.40 -2.14 -7.07
C ARG A 86 1.57 -3.41 -6.84
N TYR A 87 1.30 -3.76 -5.58
CA TYR A 87 0.50 -4.95 -5.25
C TYR A 87 -1.00 -4.65 -5.14
N TYR A 88 -1.36 -3.53 -4.51
CA TYR A 88 -2.74 -3.23 -4.18
C TYR A 88 -3.52 -2.70 -5.37
N GLU A 89 -2.90 -1.82 -6.16
CA GLU A 89 -3.50 -1.15 -7.32
C GLU A 89 -2.48 -1.14 -8.48
N PRO A 90 -2.16 -2.29 -9.08
CA PRO A 90 -1.08 -2.43 -10.06
C PRO A 90 -1.27 -1.52 -11.29
N GLU A 91 -2.52 -1.29 -11.70
CA GLU A 91 -2.80 -0.37 -12.81
C GLU A 91 -2.53 1.09 -12.42
N LEU A 92 -2.86 1.49 -11.19
CA LEU A 92 -2.56 2.85 -10.71
C LEU A 92 -1.05 3.04 -10.54
N HIS A 93 -0.33 2.02 -10.06
CA HIS A 93 1.14 2.04 -10.05
C HIS A 93 1.70 2.22 -11.46
N ARG A 94 1.22 1.45 -12.44
CA ARG A 94 1.66 1.56 -13.84
C ARG A 94 1.43 2.96 -14.39
N LEU A 95 0.26 3.55 -14.15
CA LEU A 95 -0.08 4.89 -14.61
C LEU A 95 0.80 5.97 -13.97
N LEU A 96 1.09 5.87 -12.66
CA LEU A 96 1.86 6.88 -11.93
C LEU A 96 3.37 6.76 -12.12
N PHE A 97 3.90 5.56 -12.38
CA PHE A 97 5.34 5.30 -12.30
C PHE A 97 5.95 4.63 -13.52
N ASP A 98 5.14 4.02 -14.39
CA ASP A 98 5.60 3.35 -15.61
C ASP A 98 5.16 4.10 -16.89
N GLY A 99 4.41 5.21 -16.74
CA GLY A 99 4.12 6.19 -17.79
C GLY A 99 5.22 7.24 -17.83
N ALA A 100 5.68 7.60 -19.03
CA ALA A 100 6.70 8.62 -19.24
C ALA A 100 6.32 9.94 -18.53
N ALA A 101 7.29 10.45 -17.76
CA ALA A 101 7.49 11.80 -17.24
C ALA A 101 6.26 12.71 -17.10
N ASP A 102 6.04 13.20 -15.87
CA ASP A 102 5.55 14.55 -15.63
C ASP A 102 6.32 15.54 -16.53
N GLU A 103 5.76 15.90 -17.68
CA GLU A 103 5.63 17.32 -17.95
C GLU A 103 4.52 17.78 -17.02
N ALA A 104 4.91 18.33 -15.87
CA ALA A 104 4.00 18.97 -14.94
C ALA A 104 3.08 19.90 -15.74
N ASP A 105 1.77 19.61 -15.77
CA ASP A 105 0.79 20.47 -16.44
C ASP A 105 0.87 21.88 -15.82
N PRO A 106 1.42 22.87 -16.52
CA PRO A 106 1.58 24.22 -15.97
C PRO A 106 0.23 24.89 -15.70
N ALA A 107 -0.88 24.34 -16.20
CA ALA A 107 -2.23 24.88 -15.97
C ALA A 107 -2.74 24.71 -14.53
N LEU A 108 -2.26 23.72 -13.77
CA LEU A 108 -2.65 23.52 -12.36
C LEU A 108 -1.83 24.38 -11.40
N ALA A 109 -0.58 24.70 -11.73
CA ALA A 109 0.29 25.56 -10.92
C ALA A 109 -0.23 27.02 -10.81
N GLY A 110 -0.87 27.54 -11.86
CA GLY A 110 -1.41 28.90 -11.90
C GLY A 110 -2.67 29.15 -11.04
N ARG A 111 -3.35 28.08 -10.59
CA ARG A 111 -4.60 28.18 -9.81
C ARG A 111 -4.38 28.20 -8.29
N ALA A 112 -3.29 27.61 -7.80
CA ALA A 112 -2.94 27.60 -6.39
C ALA A 112 -2.38 28.96 -5.88
N ALA A 113 -1.91 29.83 -6.79
CA ALA A 113 -1.35 31.14 -6.43
C ALA A 113 -2.40 32.28 -6.33
N GLN A 114 -3.70 31.98 -6.51
CA GLN A 114 -4.78 32.97 -6.56
C GLN A 114 -5.87 32.75 -5.50
N ALA A 115 -5.60 31.95 -4.46
CA ALA A 115 -6.52 31.73 -3.34
C ALA A 115 -5.92 32.19 -2.01
#